data_AF-A0A963CYJ4-F1
#
_entry.id   AF-A0A963CYJ4-F1
#
_cell.length_a   1.000
_cell.length_b   1.000
_cell.length_c   1.000
_cell.angle_alpha   90.00
_cell.angle_beta   90.00
_cell.angle_gamma   90.00
#
_symmetry.space_group_name_H-M   'P 1'
#
loop_
_entity.id
_entity.type
_entity.pdbx_description
1 polymer ?
#
loop_
_entity_poly.entity_id
_entity_poly.type
_entity_poly.pdbx_seq_one_letter_code
_entity_poly.pdbx_strand_id
1 'polypeptide(L)'
;MRAIQVFVITLCLAIGLYLLTGRGFFMPGRWDPSVGVHVVGWSARMLGAGLLTVAGLGVVALKNFGGGIREHKPLSWHRRYFAALVLAIALIGGAFVAGEAGPTPGWRVRGDHGGQ
;
A
#
# COMPACT_ATOMS: atom_id res chain seq x y z
N MET A 1 -4.84 22.35 -4.26
CA MET A 1 -4.22 21.08 -4.72
C MET A 1 -3.06 20.57 -3.84
N ARG A 2 -2.19 21.43 -3.27
CA ARG A 2 -1.08 21.00 -2.38
C ARG A 2 -1.51 20.26 -1.12
N ALA A 3 -2.60 20.69 -0.47
CA ALA A 3 -3.10 20.05 0.75
C ALA A 3 -3.49 18.58 0.53
N ILE A 4 -4.12 18.26 -0.60
CA ILE A 4 -4.49 16.88 -0.97
C ILE A 4 -3.23 16.04 -1.19
N GLN A 5 -2.20 16.57 -1.86
CA GLN A 5 -0.93 15.87 -2.03
C GLN A 5 -0.24 15.58 -0.70
N VAL A 6 -0.15 16.57 0.19
CA VAL A 6 0.44 16.39 1.53
C VAL A 6 -0.37 15.36 2.32
N PHE A 7 -1.70 15.43 2.27
CA PHE A 7 -2.57 14.45 2.91
C PHE A 7 -2.30 13.02 2.42
N VAL A 8 -2.21 12.81 1.11
CA VAL A 8 -1.92 11.49 0.51
C VAL A 8 -0.52 10.98 0.90
N ILE A 9 0.48 11.86 0.94
CA ILE A 9 1.84 11.51 1.38
C ILE A 9 1.85 11.08 2.85
N THR A 10 1.21 11.86 3.72
CA THR A 10 1.11 11.56 5.15
C THR A 10 0.34 10.26 5.38
N LEU A 11 -0.74 10.03 4.62
CA LEU A 11 -1.50 8.78 4.67
C LEU A 11 -0.64 7.59 4.26
N CYS A 12 0.12 7.70 3.17
CA CYS A 12 1.07 6.65 2.75
C CYS A 12 2.17 6.40 3.78
N LEU A 13 2.69 7.45 4.43
CA LEU A 13 3.69 7.33 5.49
C LEU A 13 3.13 6.62 6.72
N ALA A 14 1.97 7.05 7.21
CA ALA A 14 1.34 6.49 8.40
C ALA A 14 0.95 5.02 8.20
N ILE A 15 0.28 4.72 7.08
CA ILE A 15 -0.11 3.35 6.72
C ILE A 15 1.14 2.51 6.45
N GLY A 16 2.12 3.05 5.73
CA GLY A 16 3.39 2.37 5.45
C GLY A 16 4.15 1.96 6.71
N LEU A 17 4.40 2.90 7.63
CA LEU A 17 5.04 2.60 8.93
C LEU A 17 4.25 1.57 9.73
N TYR A 18 2.93 1.70 9.76
CA TYR A 18 2.06 0.76 10.47
C TYR A 18 2.21 -0.67 9.91
N LEU A 19 2.25 -0.85 8.59
CA LEU A 19 2.43 -2.16 7.95
C LEU A 19 3.84 -2.73 8.12
N LEU A 20 4.88 -1.89 8.25
CA LEU A 20 6.23 -2.37 8.57
C LEU A 20 6.32 -3.07 9.94
N THR A 21 5.43 -2.72 10.89
CA THR A 21 5.36 -3.39 12.20
C THR A 21 4.95 -4.86 12.10
N GLY A 22 4.57 -5.34 10.90
CA GLY A 22 4.18 -6.74 10.66
C GLY A 22 2.76 -7.05 11.15
N ARG A 23 2.01 -6.04 11.61
CA ARG A 23 0.59 -6.17 11.92
C ARG A 23 -0.16 -6.45 10.62
N GLY A 24 -0.63 -7.69 10.51
CA GLY A 24 -1.40 -8.12 9.35
C GLY A 24 -2.75 -7.42 9.27
N PHE A 25 -3.26 -7.28 8.06
CA PHE A 25 -4.61 -6.78 7.80
C PHE A 25 -5.38 -7.84 7.03
N PHE A 26 -6.64 -8.02 7.39
CA PHE A 26 -7.55 -8.90 6.69
C PHE A 26 -8.43 -8.08 5.75
N MET A 27 -8.39 -8.39 4.46
CA MET A 27 -9.23 -7.74 3.47
C MET A 27 -10.29 -8.74 2.96
N PRO A 28 -11.58 -8.57 3.32
CA PRO A 28 -12.63 -9.46 2.83
C PRO A 28 -12.78 -9.35 1.31
N GLY A 29 -13.01 -10.48 0.65
CA GLY A 29 -13.27 -10.51 -0.79
C GLY A 29 -14.53 -9.71 -1.13
N ARG A 30 -14.49 -8.93 -2.22
CA ARG A 30 -15.64 -8.13 -2.67
C ARG A 30 -16.78 -8.99 -3.22
N TRP A 31 -16.47 -10.17 -3.74
CA TRP A 31 -17.43 -11.06 -4.39
C TRP A 31 -17.83 -12.24 -3.51
N ASP A 32 -16.98 -12.64 -2.56
CA ASP A 32 -17.28 -13.69 -1.59
C ASP A 32 -16.73 -13.28 -0.21
N PRO A 33 -17.60 -12.99 0.78
CA PRO A 33 -17.17 -12.60 2.12
C PRO A 33 -16.58 -13.76 2.93
N SER A 34 -16.67 -15.01 2.45
CA SER A 34 -16.09 -16.19 3.10
C SER A 34 -14.59 -16.38 2.78
N VAL A 35 -14.12 -15.76 1.71
CA VAL A 35 -12.72 -15.77 1.26
C VAL A 35 -12.15 -14.36 1.34
N GLY A 36 -11.02 -14.20 2.01
CA GLY A 36 -10.32 -12.92 2.03
C GLY A 36 -8.81 -13.07 1.91
N VAL A 37 -8.16 -11.94 1.67
CA VAL A 37 -6.71 -11.88 1.55
C VAL A 37 -6.15 -11.52 2.92
N HIS A 38 -5.39 -12.44 3.50
CA HIS A 38 -4.59 -12.20 4.69
C HIS A 38 -3.23 -11.65 4.27
N VAL A 39 -3.06 -10.34 4.44
CA VAL A 39 -1.77 -9.68 4.24
C VAL A 39 -1.07 -9.64 5.59
N VAL A 40 -0.20 -10.61 5.88
CA VAL A 40 0.49 -10.76 7.18
C VAL A 40 1.99 -11.02 6.98
N GLY A 41 2.81 -10.62 7.95
CA GLY A 41 4.24 -10.90 7.94
C GLY A 41 4.97 -10.23 6.76
N TRP A 42 5.46 -11.04 5.82
CA TRP A 42 6.28 -10.55 4.70
C TRP A 42 5.49 -9.75 3.66
N SER A 43 4.26 -10.16 3.35
CA SER A 43 3.39 -9.43 2.41
C SER A 43 2.99 -8.05 2.96
N ALA A 44 2.73 -7.96 4.27
CA ALA A 44 2.50 -6.70 4.97
C ALA A 44 3.70 -5.75 4.89
N ARG A 45 4.92 -6.27 5.08
CA ARG A 45 6.15 -5.48 4.96
C ARG A 45 6.40 -4.99 3.53
N MET A 46 6.14 -5.81 2.52
CA MET A 46 6.26 -5.39 1.12
C MET A 46 5.27 -4.28 0.76
N LEU A 47 4.02 -4.39 1.24
CA LEU A 47 3.02 -3.34 1.04
C LEU A 47 3.43 -2.05 1.74
N GLY A 48 3.91 -2.14 2.99
CA GLY A 48 4.42 -1.00 3.74
C GLY A 48 5.62 -0.34 3.06
N ALA A 49 6.58 -1.12 2.55
CA ALA A 49 7.73 -0.62 1.80
C ALA A 49 7.30 0.08 0.48
N GLY A 50 6.31 -0.48 -0.21
CA GLY A 50 5.70 0.15 -1.39
C GLY A 50 5.12 1.53 -1.07
N LEU A 51 4.33 1.62 0.01
CA LEU A 51 3.72 2.89 0.46
C LEU A 51 4.77 3.94 0.88
N LEU A 52 5.83 3.52 1.57
CA LEU A 52 6.94 4.43 1.90
C LEU A 52 7.66 4.95 0.65
N THR A 53 7.83 4.10 -0.36
CA THR A 53 8.42 4.49 -1.64
C THR A 53 7.55 5.53 -2.36
N VAL A 54 6.22 5.33 -2.37
CA VAL A 54 5.26 6.31 -2.91
C VAL A 54 5.32 7.63 -2.15
N ALA A 55 5.37 7.58 -0.82
CA ALA A 55 5.47 8.78 0.01
C ALA A 55 6.77 9.55 -0.28
N GLY A 56 7.91 8.85 -0.38
CA GLY A 56 9.19 9.43 -0.75
C GLY A 56 9.15 10.11 -2.12
N LEU A 57 8.52 9.46 -3.12
CA LEU A 57 8.29 10.05 -4.44
C LEU A 57 7.44 11.32 -4.35
N GLY A 58 6.36 11.29 -3.57
CA GLY A 58 5.50 12.45 -3.36
C GLY A 58 6.24 13.63 -2.75
N VAL A 59 7.12 13.42 -1.76
CA VAL A 59 7.97 14.48 -1.18
C VAL A 59 8.93 15.05 -2.21
N VAL A 60 9.56 14.18 -3.01
CA VAL A 60 10.46 14.59 -4.09
C VAL A 60 9.70 15.41 -5.13
N ALA A 61 8.51 14.99 -5.55
CA ALA A 61 7.66 15.78 -6.43
C ALA A 61 7.27 17.13 -5.81
N LEU A 62 6.91 17.16 -4.52
CA LEU A 62 6.50 18.39 -3.85
C LEU A 62 7.63 19.42 -3.83
N LYS A 63 8.87 18.99 -3.55
CA LYS A 63 10.07 19.85 -3.57
C LYS A 63 10.38 20.37 -4.97
N ASN A 64 10.25 19.53 -5.99
CA ASN A 64 10.65 19.89 -7.36
C ASN A 64 9.59 20.70 -8.12
N PHE A 65 8.30 20.47 -7.86
CA PHE A 65 7.22 21.26 -8.46
C PHE A 65 6.80 22.44 -7.57
N GLY A 66 7.29 22.51 -6.32
CA GLY A 66 6.98 23.53 -5.30
C GLY A 66 7.63 24.88 -5.53
N GLY A 67 8.89 24.89 -5.96
CA GLY A 67 9.54 26.09 -6.46
C GLY A 67 9.11 26.30 -7.91
N GLY A 68 8.56 27.47 -8.24
CA GLY A 68 8.17 27.83 -9.61
C GLY A 68 9.32 27.94 -10.62
N ILE A 69 10.49 27.37 -10.31
CA ILE A 69 11.68 27.38 -11.15
C ILE A 69 11.59 26.14 -12.06
N ARG A 70 11.24 26.38 -13.33
CA ARG A 70 11.33 25.39 -14.42
C ARG A 70 12.79 25.18 -14.80
N GLU A 71 13.58 24.58 -13.93
CA GLU A 71 14.87 24.03 -14.35
C GLU A 71 14.64 22.75 -15.16
N HIS A 72 15.23 22.69 -16.36
CA HIS A 72 15.24 21.48 -17.17
C HIS A 72 16.03 20.39 -16.43
N LYS A 73 15.32 19.49 -15.76
CA LYS A 73 15.94 18.37 -15.05
C LYS A 73 16.53 17.37 -16.04
N PRO A 74 17.72 16.82 -15.74
CA PRO A 74 18.35 15.83 -16.60
C PRO A 74 17.48 14.58 -16.74
N LEU A 75 17.57 13.91 -17.89
CA LEU A 75 16.82 12.70 -18.22
C LEU A 75 17.00 11.58 -17.20
N SER A 76 18.17 11.53 -16.53
CA SER A 76 18.49 10.59 -15.47
C SER A 76 17.59 10.74 -14.24
N TRP A 77 17.14 11.96 -13.93
CA TRP A 77 16.21 12.22 -12.83
C TRP A 77 14.81 11.67 -13.15
N HIS A 78 14.33 11.90 -14.37
CA HIS A 78 13.06 11.32 -14.85
C HIS A 78 13.10 9.79 -14.83
N ARG A 79 14.21 9.18 -15.27
CA ARG A 79 14.39 7.72 -15.22
C ARG A 79 14.36 7.17 -13.80
N ARG A 80 15.06 7.80 -12.85
CA ARG A 80 15.05 7.38 -11.43
C ARG A 80 13.66 7.51 -10.81
N TYR A 81 12.96 8.60 -11.11
CA TYR A 81 11.60 8.83 -10.61
C TYR A 81 10.62 7.79 -11.18
N PHE A 82 10.70 7.51 -12.49
CA PHE A 82 9.90 6.49 -13.14
C PHE A 82 10.22 5.08 -12.62
N ALA A 83 11.50 4.73 -12.49
CA ALA A 83 11.92 3.43 -11.95
C ALA A 83 11.40 3.21 -10.52
N ALA A 84 11.46 4.23 -9.66
CA ALA A 84 10.91 4.16 -8.32
C ALA A 84 9.38 4.04 -8.31
N LEU A 85 8.68 4.66 -9.27
CA LEU A 85 7.23 4.51 -9.43
C LEU A 85 6.86 3.08 -9.84
N VAL A 86 7.56 2.51 -10.82
CA VAL A 86 7.40 1.11 -11.23
C VAL A 86 7.71 0.17 -10.08
N LEU A 87 8.78 0.43 -9.31
CA LEU A 87 9.14 -0.36 -8.13
C LEU A 87 8.03 -0.31 -7.07
N ALA A 88 7.44 0.86 -6.81
CA ALA A 88 6.33 0.99 -5.88
C ALA A 88 5.11 0.18 -6.33
N ILE A 89 4.76 0.24 -7.62
CA ILE A 89 3.66 -0.55 -8.19
C ILE A 89 3.96 -2.05 -8.07
N ALA A 90 5.19 -2.47 -8.38
CA ALA A 90 5.61 -3.87 -8.26
C ALA A 90 5.58 -4.37 -6.82
N LEU A 91 6.00 -3.56 -5.84
CA LEU A 91 5.93 -3.89 -4.42
C LEU A 91 4.49 -4.02 -3.92
N ILE A 92 3.61 -3.08 -4.33
CA ILE A 92 2.19 -3.14 -3.98
C ILE A 92 1.54 -4.36 -4.63
N GLY A 93 1.72 -4.57 -5.93
CA GLY A 93 1.17 -5.72 -6.66
C GLY A 93 1.69 -7.05 -6.12
N GLY A 94 3.00 -7.14 -5.85
CA GLY A 94 3.64 -8.32 -5.26
C GLY A 94 3.10 -8.64 -3.87
N ALA A 95 2.78 -7.62 -3.06
CA ALA A 95 2.16 -7.84 -1.74
C ALA A 95 0.76 -8.45 -1.84
N PHE A 96 -0.02 -8.11 -2.88
CA PHE A 96 -1.32 -8.74 -3.11
C PHE A 96 -1.21 -10.16 -3.66
N VAL A 97 -0.19 -10.46 -4.49
CA VAL A 97 0.07 -11.81 -4.99
C VAL A 97 0.62 -12.72 -3.87
N ALA A 98 1.42 -12.18 -2.97
CA ALA A 98 1.99 -12.90 -1.83
C ALA A 98 1.09 -12.92 -0.58
N GLY A 99 -0.06 -12.25 -0.61
CA GLY A 99 -1.05 -12.34 0.44
C GLY A 99 -1.69 -13.72 0.41
N GLU A 100 -1.70 -14.42 1.54
CA GLU A 100 -2.33 -15.75 1.58
C GLU A 100 -3.85 -15.58 1.53
N ALA A 101 -4.48 -16.22 0.55
CA ALA A 101 -5.93 -16.34 0.51
C ALA A 101 -6.35 -17.29 1.63
N GLY A 102 -7.02 -16.76 2.64
CA GLY A 102 -7.38 -17.51 3.85
C GLY A 102 -8.89 -17.39 4.15
N PRO A 103 -9.48 -18.38 4.84
CA PRO A 103 -10.87 -18.29 5.29
C PRO A 103 -11.06 -17.10 6.22
N THR A 104 -12.11 -16.30 6.00
CA THR A 104 -12.40 -15.11 6.82
C THR A 104 -12.54 -15.45 8.30
N PRO A 105 -11.76 -14.85 9.22
CA PRO A 105 -11.92 -15.10 10.65
C PRO A 105 -13.35 -14.77 11.10
N GLY A 106 -14.09 -15.77 11.58
CA GLY A 106 -15.48 -15.60 12.02
C GLY A 106 -16.57 -15.97 11.00
N TRP A 107 -16.23 -16.50 9.81
CA TRP A 107 -17.27 -16.97 8.86
C TRP A 107 -18.12 -18.13 9.41
N ARG A 108 -17.64 -18.83 10.45
CA ARG A 108 -18.42 -19.82 11.21
C ARG A 108 -18.99 -19.24 12.51
N VAL A 109 -19.93 -18.29 12.43
CA VAL A 109 -20.80 -17.96 13.60
C VAL A 109 -22.24 -17.67 13.15
N ARG A 110 -22.81 -18.49 12.27
CA ARG A 110 -24.28 -18.57 12.09
C ARG A 110 -24.67 -19.90 11.46
N GLY A 111 -24.96 -20.90 12.28
CA GLY A 111 -25.52 -22.16 11.79
C GLY A 111 -25.66 -23.32 12.78
N ASP A 112 -24.97 -23.31 13.93
CA ASP A 112 -25.24 -24.31 14.98
C ASP A 112 -26.42 -23.88 15.87
N HIS A 113 -27.61 -23.85 15.27
CA HIS A 113 -28.86 -24.05 16.00
C HIS A 113 -29.38 -25.44 15.65
N GLY A 114 -28.57 -26.46 15.92
CA GLY A 114 -29.01 -27.84 16.04
C GLY A 114 -28.84 -28.28 17.48
N GLY A 115 -29.84 -28.05 18.34
CA GLY A 115 -29.73 -28.45 19.74
C GLY A 115 -30.92 -28.15 20.65
N GLN A 116 -32.12 -28.53 20.23
CA GLN A 116 -33.10 -29.32 21.03
C GLN A 116 -34.45 -29.40 20.32
#